data_AF-A0A2N1PNM8-F1
#
_entry.id   AF-A0A2N1PNM8-F1
#
_cell.length_a   1.000
_cell.length_b   1.000
_cell.length_c   1.000
_cell.angle_alpha   90.00
_cell.angle_beta   90.00
_cell.angle_gamma   90.00
#
_symmetry.space_group_name_H-M   'P 1'
#
loop_
_entity.id
_entity.type
_entity.pdbx_description
1 polymer ?
#
loop_
_entity_poly.entity_id
_entity_poly.type
_entity_poly.pdbx_seq_one_letter_code
_entity_poly.pdbx_strand_id
1 'polypeptide(L)'
;MKFHTLAESRSLSESLIIFMILVFSFSSACLAWGPLTHMAVTTETGNANGFPVSSDLMGAYLAGTTEPDIGLGDGSSEDYGVYHSEEFALAMEKVAENKKSPQKELLKARALGIRCHLSGDAAAHSSTGYANAKPMFENADYGLPRHVTNELCIDMLMYSKNRESMKKQSLNFLDLDTLIEVRDQWSEITGKPLASDRKVLQKDLLSHKATVISELSLAEHIVRDQPDKLSEMTRAYSDMNEGYNGGGGLNQSRQNILDRVRGDEELKTFKAGGLGYRLRELAINKIPSNSIKALEAGLLKISRSRLIRDNATKLGNDKVTNTRNRALMNFCSNLFDKSLSFEQAAYRAGKNAFGTPENDEEKLLFLKMEATILKRKVDDAKSQFEKRPWWKFWLAITNSDKKKYQALLDEYNTLMAEIGSLEKGETPTDKSLNNSLVQADASLKDSAASLASLKSEMDSAYRKYLEAVEARIPEATASALAAYQNACKKFQNGRILSSSTIESNSK
;
A
#
# COMPACT_ATOMS: atom_id res chain seq x y z
N MET A 1 -12.24 29.35 -10.66
CA MET A 1 -11.00 28.58 -10.39
C MET A 1 -10.79 28.62 -8.88
N LYS A 2 -11.15 27.55 -8.15
CA LYS A 2 -11.03 27.53 -6.68
C LYS A 2 -9.59 27.20 -6.30
N PHE A 3 -8.94 28.12 -5.59
CA PHE A 3 -7.63 27.90 -5.01
C PHE A 3 -7.76 26.87 -3.87
N HIS A 4 -7.17 25.69 -4.04
CA HIS A 4 -6.97 24.75 -2.94
C HIS A 4 -5.92 25.35 -1.98
N THR A 5 -6.34 25.60 -0.74
CA THR A 5 -5.56 26.28 0.29
C THR A 5 -4.50 25.36 0.93
N LEU A 6 -3.33 25.94 1.25
CA LEU A 6 -2.17 25.37 1.95
C LEU A 6 -2.47 24.52 3.22
N ALA A 7 -3.66 24.65 3.81
CA ALA A 7 -4.10 23.85 4.94
C ALA A 7 -4.31 22.36 4.59
N GLU A 8 -4.83 22.06 3.39
CA GLU A 8 -5.02 20.66 2.95
C GLU A 8 -3.69 19.95 2.69
N SER A 9 -2.67 20.68 2.20
CA SER A 9 -1.33 20.11 1.99
C SER A 9 -0.61 19.78 3.29
N ARG A 10 -0.86 20.51 4.39
CA ARG A 10 -0.29 20.20 5.71
C ARG A 10 -0.95 18.98 6.36
N SER A 11 -2.28 18.87 6.30
CA SER A 11 -2.97 17.67 6.79
C SER A 11 -2.63 16.41 5.97
N LEU A 12 -2.32 16.58 4.68
CA LEU A 12 -1.84 15.53 3.77
C LEU A 12 -0.44 15.03 4.14
N SER A 13 0.51 15.93 4.40
CA SER A 13 1.84 15.53 4.88
C SER A 13 1.76 14.87 6.25
N GLU A 14 0.93 15.37 7.16
CA GLU A 14 0.75 14.81 8.50
C GLU A 14 0.08 13.43 8.45
N SER A 15 -0.95 13.22 7.62
CA SER A 15 -1.61 11.90 7.47
C SER A 15 -0.70 10.86 6.80
N LEU A 16 0.11 11.29 5.82
CA LEU A 16 1.11 10.45 5.17
C LEU A 16 2.24 10.09 6.13
N ILE A 17 2.70 11.04 6.92
CA ILE A 17 3.70 10.85 7.97
C ILE A 17 3.14 9.97 9.09
N ILE A 18 1.86 10.08 9.45
CA ILE A 18 1.21 9.20 10.43
C ILE A 18 1.07 7.77 9.89
N PHE A 19 0.62 7.58 8.64
CA PHE A 19 0.61 6.26 8.00
C PHE A 19 2.01 5.66 7.93
N MET A 20 2.99 6.47 7.54
CA MET A 20 4.39 6.05 7.52
C MET A 20 4.89 5.71 8.92
N ILE A 21 4.66 6.55 9.93
CA ILE A 21 5.05 6.28 11.32
C ILE A 21 4.35 5.00 11.84
N LEU A 22 3.07 4.77 11.54
CA LEU A 22 2.36 3.55 11.93
C LEU A 22 2.95 2.30 11.27
N VAL A 23 3.37 2.38 10.01
CA VAL A 23 4.09 1.29 9.30
C VAL A 23 5.56 1.17 9.75
N PHE A 24 6.16 2.25 10.26
CA PHE A 24 7.59 2.31 10.60
C PHE A 24 7.92 2.01 12.05
N SER A 25 6.92 1.87 12.90
CA SER A 25 7.16 1.71 14.33
C SER A 25 7.39 0.23 14.70
N PHE A 26 7.19 -0.75 13.80
CA PHE A 26 7.56 -2.15 14.06
C PHE A 26 9.08 -2.30 14.23
N SER A 27 9.56 -2.42 15.48
CA SER A 27 10.99 -2.58 15.79
C SER A 27 11.36 -3.82 16.62
N SER A 28 10.40 -4.70 16.97
CA SER A 28 10.67 -6.01 17.59
C SER A 28 10.39 -7.16 16.64
N ALA A 29 11.17 -8.23 16.79
CA ALA A 29 10.88 -9.55 16.23
C ALA A 29 9.67 -10.17 16.96
N CYS A 30 8.47 -9.62 16.76
CA CYS A 30 7.26 -10.39 16.96
C CYS A 30 7.05 -11.23 15.71
N LEU A 31 6.95 -12.54 15.93
CA LEU A 31 6.97 -13.57 14.91
C LEU A 31 5.55 -14.07 14.69
N ALA A 32 4.56 -13.18 14.50
CA ALA A 32 3.13 -13.45 14.61
C ALA A 32 2.40 -13.65 13.27
N TRP A 33 1.06 -13.75 13.36
CA TRP A 33 0.19 -13.42 12.25
C TRP A 33 -0.29 -11.97 12.35
N GLY A 34 -0.59 -11.37 11.19
CA GLY A 34 -1.28 -10.08 11.17
C GLY A 34 -2.75 -10.17 11.66
N PRO A 35 -3.37 -9.04 12.01
CA PRO A 35 -4.68 -9.02 12.66
C PRO A 35 -5.80 -9.55 11.76
N LEU A 36 -5.71 -9.40 10.42
CA LEU A 36 -6.74 -9.94 9.53
C LEU A 36 -6.66 -11.46 9.45
N THR A 37 -5.45 -12.01 9.49
CA THR A 37 -5.19 -13.44 9.52
C THR A 37 -5.72 -14.06 10.80
N HIS A 38 -5.49 -13.45 11.97
CA HIS A 38 -6.07 -13.91 13.23
C HIS A 38 -7.60 -13.96 13.19
N MET A 39 -8.24 -12.87 12.74
CA MET A 39 -9.69 -12.82 12.61
C MET A 39 -10.20 -13.88 11.60
N ALA A 40 -9.50 -14.05 10.48
CA ALA A 40 -9.92 -14.95 9.42
C ALA A 40 -9.74 -16.43 9.78
N VAL A 41 -8.60 -16.84 10.35
CA VAL A 41 -8.37 -18.20 10.85
C VAL A 41 -9.41 -18.54 11.91
N THR A 42 -9.68 -17.62 12.84
CA THR A 42 -10.73 -17.78 13.86
C THR A 42 -12.12 -17.95 13.24
N THR A 43 -12.43 -17.15 12.22
CA THR A 43 -13.69 -17.23 11.47
C THR A 43 -13.83 -18.55 10.72
N GLU A 44 -12.77 -19.02 10.06
CA GLU A 44 -12.76 -20.28 9.33
C GLU A 44 -12.94 -21.47 10.29
N THR A 45 -12.24 -21.47 11.42
CA THR A 45 -12.40 -22.52 12.45
C THR A 45 -13.83 -22.55 12.98
N GLY A 46 -14.42 -21.38 13.28
CA GLY A 46 -15.81 -21.27 13.73
C GLY A 46 -16.84 -21.67 12.67
N ASN A 47 -16.61 -21.35 11.39
CA ASN A 47 -17.48 -21.77 10.29
C ASN A 47 -17.46 -23.30 10.10
N ALA A 48 -16.31 -23.95 10.29
CA ALA A 48 -16.17 -25.39 10.12
C ALA A 48 -16.70 -26.19 11.32
N ASN A 49 -16.58 -25.66 12.55
CA ASN A 49 -16.81 -26.43 13.78
C ASN A 49 -17.91 -25.85 14.68
N GLY A 50 -18.52 -24.73 14.29
CA GLY A 50 -19.41 -23.93 15.13
C GLY A 50 -18.65 -22.87 15.94
N PHE A 51 -19.23 -21.68 16.05
CA PHE A 51 -18.64 -20.61 16.83
C PHE A 51 -18.81 -20.83 18.35
N PRO A 52 -17.81 -20.47 19.17
CA PRO A 52 -17.90 -20.55 20.62
C PRO A 52 -18.73 -19.42 21.26
N VAL A 53 -19.19 -18.47 20.45
CA VAL A 53 -19.98 -17.31 20.87
C VAL A 53 -21.15 -17.10 19.91
N SER A 54 -22.21 -16.44 20.37
CA SER A 54 -23.33 -16.07 19.52
C SER A 54 -22.98 -14.97 18.51
N SER A 55 -23.83 -14.78 17.50
CA SER A 55 -23.69 -13.70 16.52
C SER A 55 -23.63 -12.30 17.15
N ASP A 56 -24.26 -12.11 18.33
CA ASP A 56 -24.32 -10.82 19.01
C ASP A 56 -22.98 -10.45 19.68
N LEU A 57 -22.13 -11.45 19.94
CA LEU A 57 -20.81 -11.29 20.57
C LEU A 57 -19.65 -11.37 19.57
N MET A 58 -19.92 -11.70 18.31
CA MET A 58 -18.91 -11.93 17.27
C MET A 58 -17.95 -10.75 17.09
N GLY A 59 -18.46 -9.51 17.19
CA GLY A 59 -17.63 -8.31 17.07
C GLY A 59 -16.58 -8.16 18.18
N ALA A 60 -16.91 -8.57 19.42
CA ALA A 60 -15.96 -8.53 20.55
C ALA A 60 -15.01 -9.74 20.51
N TYR A 61 -15.52 -10.91 20.12
CA TYR A 61 -14.72 -12.11 19.94
C TYR A 61 -13.62 -11.89 18.88
N LEU A 62 -13.96 -11.35 17.71
CA LEU A 62 -12.98 -11.06 16.65
C LEU A 62 -12.07 -9.88 17.00
N ALA A 63 -12.54 -8.86 17.72
CA ALA A 63 -11.64 -7.81 18.20
C ALA A 63 -10.59 -8.39 19.18
N GLY A 64 -11.01 -9.29 20.07
CA GLY A 64 -10.13 -9.99 21.00
C GLY A 64 -9.04 -10.80 20.33
N THR A 65 -9.21 -11.26 19.07
CA THR A 65 -8.14 -11.95 18.34
C THR A 65 -7.02 -11.01 17.86
N THR A 66 -7.19 -9.70 18.03
CA THR A 66 -6.21 -8.68 17.61
C THR A 66 -5.61 -7.94 18.79
N GLU A 67 -6.31 -7.87 19.92
CA GLU A 67 -5.92 -7.05 21.07
C GLU A 67 -4.65 -7.49 21.81
N PRO A 68 -4.13 -8.73 21.68
CA PRO A 68 -2.78 -9.04 22.15
C PRO A 68 -1.69 -8.15 21.52
N ASP A 69 -1.97 -7.55 20.35
CA ASP A 69 -1.05 -6.65 19.62
C ASP A 69 -1.12 -5.19 20.08
N ILE A 70 -1.87 -4.88 21.14
CA ILE A 70 -1.88 -3.54 21.73
C ILE A 70 -0.45 -3.18 22.18
N GLY A 71 0.04 -2.01 21.76
CA GLY A 71 1.38 -1.55 22.12
C GLY A 71 2.52 -2.14 21.28
N LEU A 72 2.25 -3.05 20.33
CA LEU A 72 3.24 -3.48 19.33
C LEU A 72 3.72 -2.36 18.41
N GLY A 73 3.01 -1.23 18.43
CA GLY A 73 3.25 -0.07 17.60
C GLY A 73 4.72 0.26 17.47
N ASP A 74 5.49 0.40 18.57
CA ASP A 74 6.90 0.80 18.54
C ASP A 74 7.92 -0.34 18.67
N GLY A 75 7.46 -1.60 18.72
CA GLY A 75 8.31 -2.76 18.91
C GLY A 75 9.09 -2.77 20.24
N SER A 76 8.67 -1.99 21.23
CA SER A 76 9.39 -1.84 22.50
C SER A 76 8.50 -1.86 23.73
N SER A 77 7.18 -2.07 23.57
CA SER A 77 6.29 -2.17 24.72
C SER A 77 6.66 -3.35 25.61
N GLU A 78 7.11 -3.02 26.83
CA GLU A 78 7.36 -3.97 27.93
C GLU A 78 6.10 -4.79 28.27
N ASP A 79 4.92 -4.31 27.85
CA ASP A 79 3.62 -4.92 28.10
C ASP A 79 3.19 -5.94 27.04
N TYR A 80 3.93 -6.09 25.93
CA TYR A 80 3.55 -7.02 24.87
C TYR A 80 3.37 -8.47 25.39
N GLY A 81 4.33 -8.93 26.20
CA GLY A 81 4.25 -10.25 26.84
C GLY A 81 3.14 -10.38 27.89
N VAL A 82 2.59 -9.26 28.38
CA VAL A 82 1.42 -9.26 29.27
C VAL A 82 0.18 -9.61 28.46
N TYR A 83 -0.08 -8.89 27.36
CA TYR A 83 -1.27 -9.11 26.55
C TYR A 83 -1.23 -10.45 25.80
N HIS A 84 -0.03 -10.94 25.52
CA HIS A 84 0.24 -12.27 24.97
C HIS A 84 0.31 -13.38 26.04
N SER A 85 -0.64 -13.42 26.98
CA SER A 85 -0.64 -14.43 28.05
C SER A 85 -2.03 -14.98 28.38
N GLU A 86 -2.08 -16.25 28.80
CA GLU A 86 -3.31 -16.88 29.29
C GLU A 86 -3.79 -16.19 30.58
N GLU A 87 -2.86 -15.73 31.40
CA GLU A 87 -3.15 -14.96 32.61
C GLU A 87 -3.90 -13.67 32.31
N PHE A 88 -3.66 -13.03 31.16
CA PHE A 88 -4.39 -11.83 30.76
C PHE A 88 -5.81 -12.14 30.27
N ALA A 89 -6.01 -13.26 29.56
CA ALA A 89 -7.34 -13.75 29.26
C ALA A 89 -8.12 -14.11 30.54
N LEU A 90 -7.47 -14.74 31.51
CA LEU A 90 -8.06 -15.04 32.82
C LEU A 90 -8.39 -13.77 33.63
N ALA A 91 -7.51 -12.77 33.61
CA ALA A 91 -7.76 -11.47 34.23
C ALA A 91 -9.01 -10.82 33.64
N MET A 92 -9.15 -10.89 32.32
CA MET A 92 -10.30 -10.38 31.58
C MET A 92 -11.61 -11.07 32.00
N GLU A 93 -11.60 -12.40 32.18
CA GLU A 93 -12.75 -13.15 32.68
C GLU A 93 -13.10 -12.78 34.13
N LYS A 94 -12.11 -12.59 35.01
CA LYS A 94 -12.37 -12.15 36.39
C LYS A 94 -12.99 -10.76 36.45
N VAL A 95 -12.49 -9.82 35.65
CA VAL A 95 -13.11 -8.49 35.53
C VAL A 95 -14.54 -8.61 35.00
N ALA A 96 -14.79 -9.52 34.05
CA ALA A 96 -16.11 -9.73 33.48
C ALA A 96 -17.16 -10.14 34.53
N GLU A 97 -16.78 -10.94 35.52
CA GLU A 97 -17.69 -11.35 36.60
C GLU A 97 -18.16 -10.17 37.48
N ASN A 98 -17.41 -9.07 37.49
CA ASN A 98 -17.80 -7.84 38.19
C ASN A 98 -18.63 -6.87 37.33
N LYS A 99 -18.86 -7.19 36.05
CA LYS A 99 -19.62 -6.36 35.11
C LYS A 99 -21.07 -6.84 35.00
N LYS A 100 -21.97 -5.93 34.66
CA LYS A 100 -23.37 -6.26 34.31
C LYS A 100 -23.45 -6.67 32.83
N SER A 101 -24.47 -7.45 32.50
CA SER A 101 -24.80 -7.74 31.09
C SER A 101 -25.17 -6.44 30.33
N PRO A 102 -24.71 -6.23 29.09
CA PRO A 102 -23.95 -7.16 28.23
C PRO A 102 -22.42 -7.07 28.36
N GLN A 103 -21.88 -6.19 29.20
CA GLN A 103 -20.42 -5.99 29.31
C GLN A 103 -19.68 -7.23 29.79
N LYS A 104 -20.31 -8.03 30.67
CA LYS A 104 -19.78 -9.31 31.12
C LYS A 104 -19.51 -10.24 29.92
N GLU A 105 -20.51 -10.46 29.08
CA GLU A 105 -20.46 -11.41 27.97
C GLU A 105 -19.55 -10.91 26.84
N LEU A 106 -19.52 -9.60 26.59
CA LEU A 106 -18.54 -9.00 25.66
C LEU A 106 -17.10 -9.23 26.10
N LEU A 107 -16.83 -9.07 27.40
CA LEU A 107 -15.48 -9.21 27.94
C LEU A 107 -15.03 -10.68 27.97
N LYS A 108 -15.93 -11.60 28.31
CA LYS A 108 -15.69 -13.06 28.16
C LYS A 108 -15.47 -13.47 26.69
N ALA A 109 -16.28 -12.95 25.76
CA ALA A 109 -16.10 -13.22 24.33
C ALA A 109 -14.73 -12.74 23.83
N ARG A 110 -14.30 -11.55 24.28
CA ARG A 110 -12.97 -11.02 23.98
C ARG A 110 -11.85 -11.90 24.53
N ALA A 111 -11.97 -12.40 25.76
CA ALA A 111 -11.00 -13.33 26.35
C ALA A 111 -10.86 -14.62 25.54
N LEU A 112 -11.97 -15.17 25.01
CA LEU A 112 -11.90 -16.29 24.06
C LEU A 112 -11.17 -15.91 22.76
N GLY A 113 -11.38 -14.69 22.26
CA GLY A 113 -10.65 -14.16 21.11
C GLY A 113 -9.13 -14.10 21.35
N ILE A 114 -8.70 -13.66 22.53
CA ILE A 114 -7.28 -13.66 22.93
C ILE A 114 -6.72 -15.09 22.89
N ARG A 115 -7.46 -16.08 23.40
CA ARG A 115 -7.02 -17.49 23.34
C ARG A 115 -6.92 -18.02 21.92
N CYS A 116 -7.78 -17.58 21.00
CA CYS A 116 -7.65 -17.89 19.58
C CYS A 116 -6.36 -17.31 19.00
N HIS A 117 -6.03 -16.06 19.35
CA HIS A 117 -4.79 -15.42 18.94
C HIS A 117 -3.57 -16.21 19.41
N LEU A 118 -3.45 -16.46 20.72
CA LEU A 118 -2.34 -17.23 21.31
C LEU A 118 -2.19 -18.62 20.69
N SER A 119 -3.31 -19.29 20.39
CA SER A 119 -3.30 -20.62 19.80
C SER A 119 -2.90 -20.61 18.32
N GLY A 120 -3.37 -19.60 17.57
CA GLY A 120 -2.98 -19.39 16.18
C GLY A 120 -1.49 -19.07 16.05
N ASP A 121 -1.00 -18.20 16.92
CA ASP A 121 0.41 -17.78 16.92
C ASP A 121 1.38 -18.88 17.32
N ALA A 122 0.96 -19.88 18.09
CA ALA A 122 1.82 -21.03 18.38
C ALA A 122 2.36 -21.72 17.11
N ALA A 123 1.69 -21.56 15.96
CA ALA A 123 2.17 -22.04 14.65
C ALA A 123 3.06 -21.01 13.91
N ALA A 124 2.85 -19.70 14.12
CA ALA A 124 3.59 -18.63 13.47
C ALA A 124 4.86 -18.20 14.22
N HIS A 125 4.84 -18.24 15.57
CA HIS A 125 5.88 -17.85 16.53
C HIS A 125 7.07 -18.83 16.55
N SER A 126 7.61 -19.13 15.39
CA SER A 126 8.85 -19.88 15.24
C SER A 126 9.65 -19.36 14.07
N SER A 127 10.96 -19.60 14.08
CA SER A 127 11.83 -19.32 12.93
C SER A 127 11.38 -20.08 11.66
N THR A 128 10.60 -21.15 11.82
CA THR A 128 10.00 -21.93 10.74
C THR A 128 8.56 -21.55 10.41
N GLY A 129 7.94 -20.62 11.16
CA GLY A 129 6.59 -20.11 10.92
C GLY A 129 6.50 -19.44 9.55
N TYR A 130 5.35 -19.53 8.89
CA TYR A 130 5.26 -19.19 7.47
C TYR A 130 5.72 -17.77 7.13
N ALA A 131 5.26 -16.75 7.87
CA ALA A 131 5.67 -15.36 7.63
C ALA A 131 7.18 -15.15 7.82
N ASN A 132 7.83 -15.99 8.64
CA ASN A 132 9.27 -15.98 8.85
C ASN A 132 10.04 -16.76 7.79
N ALA A 133 9.50 -17.89 7.34
CA ALA A 133 10.18 -18.83 6.45
C ALA A 133 10.04 -18.44 4.97
N LYS A 134 8.91 -17.85 4.57
CA LYS A 134 8.62 -17.52 3.17
C LYS A 134 9.57 -16.42 2.67
N PRO A 135 10.35 -16.67 1.60
CA PRO A 135 11.16 -15.64 0.97
C PRO A 135 10.28 -14.54 0.36
N MET A 136 10.71 -13.28 0.49
CA MET A 136 9.99 -12.12 -0.06
C MET A 136 10.88 -11.20 -0.90
N PHE A 137 12.15 -11.03 -0.52
CA PHE A 137 13.10 -10.19 -1.24
C PHE A 137 14.36 -11.02 -1.55
N GLU A 138 14.82 -11.01 -2.80
CA GLU A 138 15.90 -11.88 -3.32
C GLU A 138 17.27 -11.71 -2.63
N ASN A 139 17.53 -10.58 -1.97
CA ASN A 139 18.81 -10.30 -1.28
C ASN A 139 18.64 -9.90 0.21
N ALA A 140 17.49 -10.19 0.82
CA ALA A 140 17.25 -9.80 2.21
C ALA A 140 17.61 -10.90 3.19
N ASP A 141 18.62 -10.62 4.00
CA ASP A 141 18.95 -11.42 5.18
C ASP A 141 17.79 -11.40 6.20
N TYR A 142 17.61 -12.51 6.91
CA TYR A 142 16.48 -12.81 7.80
C TYR A 142 16.07 -11.65 8.74
N GLY A 143 14.76 -11.39 8.92
CA GLY A 143 14.28 -10.39 9.90
C GLY A 143 12.88 -9.80 9.67
N LEU A 144 12.56 -8.79 10.49
CA LEU A 144 11.22 -8.19 10.66
C LEU A 144 10.52 -7.67 9.39
N PRO A 145 11.17 -7.02 8.41
CA PRO A 145 10.45 -6.55 7.22
C PRO A 145 9.98 -7.69 6.33
N ARG A 146 10.70 -8.82 6.27
CA ARG A 146 10.24 -10.01 5.56
C ARG A 146 8.97 -10.51 6.22
N HIS A 147 9.01 -10.64 7.53
CA HIS A 147 7.89 -11.05 8.36
C HIS A 147 6.66 -10.16 8.12
N VAL A 148 6.76 -8.87 8.41
CA VAL A 148 5.65 -7.90 8.28
C VAL A 148 5.14 -7.79 6.84
N THR A 149 6.02 -7.93 5.84
CA THR A 149 5.58 -7.92 4.44
C THR A 149 4.77 -9.18 4.10
N ASN A 150 5.23 -10.35 4.55
CA ASN A 150 4.51 -11.60 4.35
C ASN A 150 3.17 -11.59 5.10
N GLU A 151 3.15 -11.13 6.35
CA GLU A 151 1.92 -10.95 7.14
C GLU A 151 0.91 -10.09 6.40
N LEU A 152 1.31 -8.91 5.92
CA LEU A 152 0.44 -8.01 5.17
C LEU A 152 -0.15 -8.68 3.91
N CYS A 153 0.65 -9.47 3.19
CA CYS A 153 0.17 -10.20 2.01
C CYS A 153 -0.86 -11.27 2.40
N ILE A 154 -0.59 -12.03 3.47
CA ILE A 154 -1.49 -13.08 3.97
C ILE A 154 -2.78 -12.46 4.52
N ASP A 155 -2.70 -11.34 5.22
CA ASP A 155 -3.86 -10.58 5.68
C ASP A 155 -4.77 -10.16 4.54
N MET A 156 -4.21 -9.65 3.45
CA MET A 156 -4.99 -9.31 2.26
C MET A 156 -5.64 -10.53 1.60
N LEU A 157 -4.93 -11.66 1.53
CA LEU A 157 -5.44 -12.92 0.99
C LEU A 157 -6.55 -13.50 1.87
N MET A 158 -6.33 -13.53 3.19
CA MET A 158 -7.26 -14.06 4.18
C MET A 158 -8.51 -13.20 4.28
N TYR A 159 -8.36 -11.87 4.22
CA TYR A 159 -9.48 -10.95 4.08
C TYR A 159 -10.24 -11.23 2.79
N SER A 160 -9.56 -11.36 1.64
CA SER A 160 -10.22 -11.64 0.37
C SER A 160 -11.07 -12.91 0.44
N LYS A 161 -10.52 -13.99 1.00
CA LYS A 161 -11.20 -15.28 1.16
C LYS A 161 -12.40 -15.19 2.12
N ASN A 162 -12.29 -14.40 3.19
CA ASN A 162 -13.28 -14.31 4.27
C ASN A 162 -14.13 -13.03 4.23
N ARG A 163 -14.06 -12.27 3.13
CA ARG A 163 -14.57 -10.91 2.99
C ARG A 163 -16.01 -10.76 3.44
N GLU A 164 -16.89 -11.65 2.98
CA GLU A 164 -18.32 -11.58 3.29
C GLU A 164 -18.63 -11.84 4.77
N SER A 165 -17.81 -12.68 5.43
CA SER A 165 -17.94 -12.93 6.86
C SER A 165 -17.42 -11.76 7.67
N MET A 166 -16.27 -11.19 7.30
CA MET A 166 -15.62 -10.07 8.00
C MET A 166 -16.37 -8.74 7.84
N LYS A 167 -16.89 -8.44 6.64
CA LYS A 167 -17.64 -7.19 6.37
C LYS A 167 -18.92 -7.03 7.18
N LYS A 168 -19.52 -8.14 7.61
CA LYS A 168 -20.75 -8.13 8.41
C LYS A 168 -20.48 -7.78 9.87
N GLN A 169 -19.23 -7.88 10.32
CA GLN A 169 -18.88 -7.73 11.72
C GLN A 169 -18.57 -6.27 12.05
N SER A 170 -19.18 -5.78 13.12
CA SER A 170 -18.80 -4.50 13.74
C SER A 170 -17.83 -4.83 14.86
N LEU A 171 -16.53 -4.62 14.63
CA LEU A 171 -15.50 -4.89 15.64
C LEU A 171 -15.75 -4.05 16.90
N ASN A 172 -15.75 -4.70 18.07
CA ASN A 172 -15.94 -4.07 19.37
C ASN A 172 -14.62 -4.11 20.13
N PHE A 173 -13.79 -3.08 19.94
CA PHE A 173 -12.49 -3.00 20.61
C PHE A 173 -12.61 -2.60 22.08
N LEU A 174 -11.69 -3.12 22.89
CA LEU A 174 -11.51 -2.76 24.29
C LEU A 174 -11.35 -1.23 24.48
N ASP A 175 -11.93 -0.72 25.57
CA ASP A 175 -11.77 0.67 25.99
C ASP A 175 -10.68 0.80 27.06
N LEU A 176 -10.21 2.02 27.29
CA LEU A 176 -9.10 2.30 28.20
C LEU A 176 -9.41 1.92 29.66
N ASP A 177 -10.61 2.20 30.14
CA ASP A 177 -10.94 1.94 31.56
C ASP A 177 -11.01 0.44 31.81
N THR A 178 -11.64 -0.31 30.90
CA THR A 178 -11.64 -1.77 30.97
C THR A 178 -10.22 -2.35 30.82
N LEU A 179 -9.37 -1.81 29.94
CA LEU A 179 -7.98 -2.26 29.83
C LEU A 179 -7.21 -2.08 31.15
N ILE A 180 -7.37 -0.96 31.83
CA ILE A 180 -6.72 -0.70 33.12
C ILE A 180 -7.22 -1.68 34.18
N GLU A 181 -8.52 -1.91 34.28
CA GLU A 181 -9.06 -2.89 35.22
C GLU A 181 -8.51 -4.30 34.98
N VAL A 182 -8.38 -4.71 33.71
CA VAL A 182 -7.81 -6.03 33.35
C VAL A 182 -6.33 -6.09 33.69
N ARG A 183 -5.56 -5.02 33.45
CA ARG A 183 -4.15 -4.92 33.84
C ARG A 183 -3.96 -5.03 35.35
N ASP A 184 -4.78 -4.33 36.12
CA ASP A 184 -4.75 -4.39 37.59
C ASP A 184 -5.08 -5.82 38.07
N GLN A 185 -6.11 -6.44 37.49
CA GLN A 185 -6.48 -7.81 37.81
C GLN A 185 -5.39 -8.83 37.40
N TRP A 186 -4.67 -8.59 36.30
CA TRP A 186 -3.53 -9.41 35.88
C TRP A 186 -2.36 -9.29 36.87
N SER A 187 -2.06 -8.09 37.34
CA SER A 187 -1.05 -7.87 38.39
C SER A 187 -1.39 -8.59 39.68
N GLU A 188 -2.67 -8.61 40.07
CA GLU A 188 -3.13 -9.40 41.22
C GLU A 188 -2.96 -10.91 41.02
N ILE A 189 -3.28 -11.43 39.82
CA ILE A 189 -3.15 -12.87 39.51
C ILE A 189 -1.70 -13.32 39.52
N THR A 190 -0.81 -12.51 38.94
CA THR A 190 0.59 -12.91 38.69
C THR A 190 1.54 -12.47 39.80
N GLY A 191 1.13 -11.55 40.67
CA GLY A 191 1.99 -10.89 41.65
C GLY A 191 3.03 -9.96 41.02
N LYS A 192 2.94 -9.66 39.71
CA LYS A 192 3.88 -8.80 38.99
C LYS A 192 3.28 -7.39 38.86
N PRO A 193 3.98 -6.35 39.37
CA PRO A 193 3.49 -4.98 39.24
C PRO A 193 3.51 -4.54 37.77
N LEU A 194 2.45 -3.85 37.35
CA LEU A 194 2.28 -3.35 36.00
C LEU A 194 1.82 -1.89 36.04
N ALA A 195 2.54 -1.00 35.36
CA ALA A 195 2.25 0.43 35.41
C ALA A 195 1.10 0.80 34.44
N SER A 196 0.01 1.37 34.94
CA SER A 196 -1.15 1.75 34.11
C SER A 196 -1.18 3.25 33.77
N ASP A 197 -0.19 3.74 33.01
CA ASP A 197 -0.20 5.13 32.52
C ASP A 197 -1.31 5.32 31.48
N ARG A 198 -2.36 6.06 31.87
CA ARG A 198 -3.53 6.30 31.03
C ARG A 198 -3.21 6.93 29.67
N LYS A 199 -2.23 7.83 29.59
CA LYS A 199 -1.88 8.52 28.32
C LYS A 199 -1.18 7.56 27.36
N VAL A 200 -0.25 6.76 27.86
CA VAL A 200 0.46 5.75 27.07
C VAL A 200 -0.54 4.70 26.56
N LEU A 201 -1.33 4.12 27.46
CA LEU A 201 -2.33 3.11 27.10
C LEU A 201 -3.39 3.63 26.13
N GLN A 202 -3.80 4.89 26.26
CA GLN A 202 -4.74 5.51 25.32
C GLN A 202 -4.14 5.61 23.91
N LYS A 203 -2.85 5.96 23.81
CA LYS A 203 -2.12 6.02 22.53
C LYS A 203 -2.00 4.63 21.91
N ASP A 204 -1.67 3.62 22.71
CA ASP A 204 -1.48 2.25 22.24
C ASP A 204 -2.78 1.65 21.71
N LEU A 205 -3.89 1.83 22.44
CA LEU A 205 -5.22 1.43 21.99
C LEU A 205 -5.64 2.13 20.69
N LEU A 206 -5.36 3.43 20.56
CA LEU A 206 -5.70 4.16 19.33
C LEU A 206 -4.84 3.70 18.15
N SER A 207 -3.56 3.44 18.39
CA SER A 207 -2.63 2.96 17.36
C SER A 207 -3.03 1.57 16.88
N HIS A 208 -3.33 0.65 17.80
CA HIS A 208 -3.83 -0.70 17.48
C HIS A 208 -5.07 -0.65 16.60
N LYS A 209 -6.11 0.08 17.04
CA LYS A 209 -7.35 0.24 16.27
C LYS A 209 -7.10 0.81 14.88
N ALA A 210 -6.21 1.80 14.78
CA ALA A 210 -5.84 2.38 13.50
C ALA A 210 -5.15 1.37 12.57
N THR A 211 -4.26 0.52 13.09
CA THR A 211 -3.60 -0.55 12.33
C THR A 211 -4.63 -1.52 11.74
N VAL A 212 -5.49 -2.11 12.57
CA VAL A 212 -6.50 -3.08 12.12
C VAL A 212 -7.42 -2.49 11.05
N ILE A 213 -7.88 -1.25 11.24
CA ILE A 213 -8.77 -0.57 10.29
C ILE A 213 -8.02 -0.22 8.99
N SER A 214 -6.75 0.18 9.08
CA SER A 214 -5.92 0.48 7.91
C SER A 214 -5.76 -0.74 7.05
N GLU A 215 -5.41 -1.88 7.63
CA GLU A 215 -5.22 -3.14 6.89
C GLU A 215 -6.52 -3.64 6.27
N LEU A 216 -7.65 -3.59 7.00
CA LEU A 216 -8.98 -3.88 6.43
C LEU A 216 -9.25 -3.02 5.18
N SER A 217 -8.91 -1.73 5.26
CA SER A 217 -9.10 -0.77 4.16
C SER A 217 -8.18 -1.07 2.97
N LEU A 218 -6.93 -1.42 3.24
CA LEU A 218 -5.94 -1.80 2.24
C LEU A 218 -6.35 -3.09 1.52
N ALA A 219 -6.75 -4.11 2.28
CA ALA A 219 -7.22 -5.38 1.74
C ALA A 219 -8.46 -5.20 0.88
N GLU A 220 -9.47 -4.45 1.33
CA GLU A 220 -10.65 -4.12 0.53
C GLU A 220 -10.29 -3.36 -0.75
N HIS A 221 -9.30 -2.48 -0.71
CA HIS A 221 -8.83 -1.76 -1.89
C HIS A 221 -8.17 -2.68 -2.91
N ILE A 222 -7.29 -3.60 -2.48
CA ILE A 222 -6.66 -4.58 -3.37
C ILE A 222 -7.71 -5.50 -4.00
N VAL A 223 -8.63 -6.04 -3.19
CA VAL A 223 -9.70 -6.93 -3.66
C VAL A 223 -10.60 -6.25 -4.68
N ARG A 224 -10.99 -4.99 -4.43
CA ARG A 224 -11.93 -4.27 -5.31
C ARG A 224 -11.25 -3.72 -6.56
N ASP A 225 -10.07 -3.11 -6.42
CA ASP A 225 -9.51 -2.24 -7.45
C ASP A 225 -8.29 -2.86 -8.18
N GLN A 226 -7.76 -4.00 -7.73
CA GLN A 226 -6.57 -4.67 -8.28
C GLN A 226 -6.66 -6.23 -8.26
N PRO A 227 -7.69 -6.84 -8.89
CA PRO A 227 -7.91 -8.29 -8.83
C PRO A 227 -6.78 -9.13 -9.47
N ASP A 228 -6.12 -8.63 -10.52
CA ASP A 228 -5.00 -9.34 -11.15
C ASP A 228 -3.81 -9.50 -10.19
N LYS A 229 -3.52 -8.44 -9.42
CA LYS A 229 -2.47 -8.43 -8.39
C LYS A 229 -2.80 -9.39 -7.25
N LEU A 230 -4.07 -9.45 -6.85
CA LEU A 230 -4.56 -10.43 -5.88
C LEU A 230 -4.40 -11.87 -6.38
N SER A 231 -4.66 -12.13 -7.67
CA SER A 231 -4.46 -13.44 -8.29
C SER A 231 -2.98 -13.86 -8.31
N GLU A 232 -2.08 -12.94 -8.65
CA GLU A 232 -0.63 -13.16 -8.56
C GLU A 232 -0.18 -13.45 -7.13
N MET A 233 -0.63 -12.66 -6.17
CA MET A 233 -0.34 -12.87 -4.75
C MET A 233 -0.87 -14.24 -4.28
N THR A 234 -2.06 -14.66 -4.72
CA THR A 234 -2.62 -15.98 -4.41
C THR A 234 -1.73 -17.11 -4.93
N ARG A 235 -1.15 -16.96 -6.13
CA ARG A 235 -0.19 -17.92 -6.68
C ARG A 235 1.11 -17.95 -5.90
N ALA A 236 1.66 -16.78 -5.56
CA ALA A 236 2.91 -16.67 -4.81
C ALA A 236 2.82 -17.27 -3.39
N TYR A 237 1.63 -17.25 -2.80
CA TYR A 237 1.33 -17.72 -1.44
C TYR A 237 0.47 -19.00 -1.42
N SER A 238 0.51 -19.82 -2.48
CA SER A 238 -0.30 -21.06 -2.56
C SER A 238 0.04 -22.08 -1.46
N ASP A 239 1.23 -21.96 -0.87
CA ASP A 239 1.79 -22.77 0.21
C ASP A 239 1.38 -22.29 1.62
N MET A 240 0.63 -21.17 1.76
CA MET A 240 0.30 -20.58 3.07
C MET A 240 -0.48 -21.50 4.03
N ASN A 241 -1.26 -22.45 3.50
CA ASN A 241 -2.04 -23.36 4.33
C ASN A 241 -1.16 -24.40 5.03
N GLU A 242 -0.22 -25.01 4.29
CA GLU A 242 0.64 -26.08 4.84
C GLU A 242 1.89 -25.52 5.53
N GLY A 243 2.37 -24.36 5.10
CA GLY A 243 3.68 -23.86 5.51
C GLY A 243 4.67 -23.85 4.34
N TYR A 244 5.63 -22.92 4.32
CA TYR A 244 6.64 -22.85 3.25
C TYR A 244 7.53 -24.11 3.22
N ASN A 245 7.83 -24.66 4.39
CA ASN A 245 8.62 -25.88 4.57
C ASN A 245 7.77 -27.07 5.08
N GLY A 246 6.45 -27.05 4.85
CA GLY A 246 5.52 -28.10 5.33
C GLY A 246 5.18 -28.03 6.83
N GLY A 247 5.43 -26.89 7.48
CA GLY A 247 5.02 -26.63 8.86
C GLY A 247 4.81 -25.14 9.13
N GLY A 248 4.06 -24.81 10.18
CA GLY A 248 3.81 -23.43 10.61
C GLY A 248 2.84 -22.63 9.71
N GLY A 249 2.01 -23.32 8.92
CA GLY A 249 0.98 -22.71 8.07
C GLY A 249 -0.38 -22.51 8.76
N LEU A 250 -1.35 -22.01 8.00
CA LEU A 250 -2.69 -21.71 8.50
C LEU A 250 -3.48 -22.95 8.97
N ASN A 251 -3.23 -24.14 8.40
CA ASN A 251 -3.86 -25.39 8.85
C ASN A 251 -3.51 -25.70 10.30
N GLN A 252 -2.23 -25.60 10.65
CA GLN A 252 -1.75 -25.79 12.01
C GLN A 252 -2.39 -24.78 12.97
N SER A 253 -2.50 -23.51 12.54
CA SER A 253 -3.15 -22.46 13.33
C SER A 253 -4.63 -22.77 13.61
N ARG A 254 -5.38 -23.18 12.58
CA ARG A 254 -6.79 -23.60 12.73
C ARG A 254 -6.94 -24.78 13.68
N GLN A 255 -6.07 -25.79 13.54
CA GLN A 255 -6.08 -26.98 14.39
C GLN A 255 -5.78 -26.62 15.85
N ASN A 256 -4.75 -25.80 16.11
CA ASN A 256 -4.41 -25.36 17.46
C ASN A 256 -5.58 -24.61 18.12
N ILE A 257 -6.28 -23.74 17.39
CA ILE A 257 -7.48 -23.04 17.89
C ILE A 257 -8.57 -24.05 18.24
N LEU A 258 -8.86 -25.01 17.35
CA LEU A 258 -9.89 -26.03 17.58
C LEU A 258 -9.61 -26.88 18.82
N ASP A 259 -8.34 -27.21 19.05
CA ASP A 259 -7.95 -28.07 20.16
C ASP A 259 -8.01 -27.36 21.52
N ARG A 260 -7.70 -26.06 21.55
CA ARG A 260 -7.49 -25.28 22.77
C ARG A 260 -8.63 -24.35 23.15
N VAL A 261 -9.41 -23.86 22.19
CA VAL A 261 -10.49 -22.89 22.46
C VAL A 261 -11.82 -23.64 22.56
N ARG A 262 -12.33 -23.72 23.79
CA ARG A 262 -13.64 -24.32 24.09
C ARG A 262 -14.66 -23.21 24.30
N GLY A 263 -15.81 -23.34 23.65
CA GLY A 263 -16.91 -22.38 23.82
C GLY A 263 -17.66 -22.60 25.12
N ASP A 264 -18.17 -21.50 25.66
CA ASP A 264 -19.07 -21.46 26.82
C ASP A 264 -20.52 -21.44 26.31
N GLU A 265 -21.37 -22.34 26.81
CA GLU A 265 -22.79 -22.40 26.42
C GLU A 265 -23.54 -21.10 26.76
N GLU A 266 -23.14 -20.37 27.81
CA GLU A 266 -23.67 -19.04 28.14
C GLU A 266 -23.44 -18.07 26.96
N LEU A 267 -22.23 -18.09 26.38
CA LEU A 267 -21.85 -17.18 25.29
C LEU A 267 -22.42 -17.61 23.94
N LYS A 268 -22.50 -18.91 23.66
CA LYS A 268 -23.08 -19.44 22.40
C LYS A 268 -24.56 -19.09 22.25
N THR A 269 -25.29 -19.10 23.35
CA THR A 269 -26.74 -18.88 23.38
C THR A 269 -27.14 -17.44 23.69
N PHE A 270 -26.18 -16.58 24.05
CA PHE A 270 -26.42 -15.19 24.41
C PHE A 270 -27.21 -14.43 23.34
N LYS A 271 -28.22 -13.66 23.79
CA LYS A 271 -29.01 -12.76 22.96
C LYS A 271 -29.07 -11.39 23.62
N ALA A 272 -28.64 -10.36 22.88
CA ALA A 272 -28.58 -9.01 23.41
C ALA A 272 -29.96 -8.35 23.62
N GLY A 273 -31.06 -8.93 23.10
CA GLY A 273 -32.44 -8.48 23.35
C GLY A 273 -32.66 -6.96 23.24
N GLY A 274 -32.88 -6.42 22.03
CA GLY A 274 -33.17 -4.98 21.83
C GLY A 274 -31.99 -4.01 22.08
N LEU A 275 -30.95 -4.43 22.82
CA LEU A 275 -29.70 -3.68 23.00
C LEU A 275 -28.76 -3.74 21.78
N GLY A 276 -29.13 -4.47 20.72
CA GLY A 276 -28.35 -4.61 19.48
C GLY A 276 -28.02 -3.28 18.78
N TYR A 277 -28.81 -2.21 19.03
CA TYR A 277 -28.49 -0.86 18.55
C TYR A 277 -27.39 -0.18 19.40
N ARG A 278 -27.41 -0.40 20.73
CA ARG A 278 -26.40 0.14 21.67
C ARG A 278 -25.06 -0.58 21.59
N LEU A 279 -25.06 -1.88 21.31
CA LEU A 279 -23.82 -2.65 21.08
C LEU A 279 -23.06 -2.17 19.86
N ARG A 280 -23.78 -1.79 18.78
CA ARG A 280 -23.18 -1.19 17.59
C ARG A 280 -22.58 0.19 17.89
N GLU A 281 -23.24 1.01 18.69
CA GLU A 281 -22.71 2.31 19.13
C GLU A 281 -21.52 2.20 20.10
N LEU A 282 -21.54 1.23 21.03
CA LEU A 282 -20.41 0.94 21.93
C LEU A 282 -19.22 0.33 21.19
N ALA A 283 -19.45 -0.47 20.14
CA ALA A 283 -18.41 -1.03 19.27
C ALA A 283 -17.68 0.03 18.43
N ILE A 284 -18.37 1.13 18.08
CA ILE A 284 -17.83 2.26 17.31
C ILE A 284 -16.89 3.15 18.15
N ASN A 285 -16.58 2.81 19.42
CA ASN A 285 -15.91 3.70 20.35
C ASN A 285 -14.57 4.30 19.84
N LYS A 286 -14.73 5.52 19.31
CA LYS A 286 -13.90 6.73 19.35
C LYS A 286 -12.50 6.71 18.73
N ILE A 287 -12.37 6.21 17.50
CA ILE A 287 -11.63 7.01 16.51
C ILE A 287 -12.67 7.94 15.89
N PRO A 288 -12.46 9.27 15.80
CA PRO A 288 -13.40 10.13 15.10
C PRO A 288 -13.66 9.51 13.73
N SER A 289 -14.92 9.26 13.36
CA SER A 289 -15.27 8.67 12.06
C SER A 289 -14.66 9.45 10.89
N ASN A 290 -14.39 10.74 11.10
CA ASN A 290 -13.65 11.61 10.21
C ASN A 290 -12.17 11.25 10.06
N SER A 291 -11.50 10.77 11.12
CA SER A 291 -10.10 10.32 11.08
C SER A 291 -9.95 8.99 10.36
N ILE A 292 -10.88 8.04 10.53
CA ILE A 292 -10.90 6.79 9.73
C ILE A 292 -11.13 7.14 8.25
N LYS A 293 -12.14 7.97 7.96
CA LYS A 293 -12.41 8.43 6.59
C LYS A 293 -11.23 9.20 6.00
N ALA A 294 -10.52 9.99 6.80
CA ALA A 294 -9.33 10.73 6.37
C ALA A 294 -8.15 9.79 6.08
N LEU A 295 -7.98 8.74 6.90
CA LEU A 295 -6.96 7.73 6.72
C LEU A 295 -7.26 6.86 5.48
N GLU A 296 -8.48 6.37 5.33
CA GLU A 296 -8.98 5.72 4.10
C GLU A 296 -8.80 6.62 2.87
N ALA A 297 -9.19 7.90 2.95
CA ALA A 297 -9.01 8.84 1.85
C ALA A 297 -7.53 9.12 1.54
N GLY A 298 -6.67 9.14 2.56
CA GLY A 298 -5.22 9.25 2.42
C GLY A 298 -4.63 8.04 1.69
N LEU A 299 -4.97 6.83 2.14
CA LEU A 299 -4.59 5.56 1.51
C LEU A 299 -5.05 5.48 0.05
N LEU A 300 -6.31 5.84 -0.23
CA LEU A 300 -6.86 5.89 -1.57
C LEU A 300 -6.18 6.96 -2.45
N LYS A 301 -5.72 8.07 -1.87
CA LYS A 301 -4.95 9.10 -2.60
C LYS A 301 -3.52 8.64 -2.87
N ILE A 302 -2.87 7.94 -1.96
CA ILE A 302 -1.56 7.29 -2.18
C ILE A 302 -1.69 6.27 -3.32
N SER A 303 -2.71 5.42 -3.31
CA SER A 303 -2.90 4.44 -4.39
C SER A 303 -3.25 5.06 -5.74
N ARG A 304 -3.91 6.23 -5.76
CA ARG A 304 -4.32 6.90 -7.01
C ARG A 304 -3.31 7.91 -7.55
N SER A 305 -2.45 8.50 -6.71
CA SER A 305 -1.56 9.59 -7.11
C SER A 305 -0.10 9.18 -7.10
N ARG A 306 0.48 9.06 -8.31
CA ARG A 306 1.92 8.81 -8.49
C ARG A 306 2.78 9.86 -7.78
N LEU A 307 2.43 11.14 -7.87
CA LEU A 307 3.18 12.22 -7.22
C LEU A 307 3.23 12.04 -5.69
N ILE A 308 2.13 11.60 -5.08
CA ILE A 308 2.08 11.35 -3.64
C ILE A 308 2.93 10.13 -3.29
N ARG A 309 2.89 9.05 -4.09
CA ARG A 309 3.76 7.88 -3.90
C ARG A 309 5.24 8.24 -4.04
N ASP A 310 5.62 8.91 -5.12
CA ASP A 310 7.01 9.27 -5.40
C ASP A 310 7.57 10.15 -4.27
N ASN A 311 6.77 11.09 -3.73
CA ASN A 311 7.15 11.90 -2.58
C ASN A 311 7.20 11.10 -1.27
N ALA A 312 6.29 10.16 -1.05
CA ALA A 312 6.30 9.29 0.11
C ALA A 312 7.53 8.39 0.11
N THR A 313 7.83 7.76 -1.02
CA THR A 313 9.03 6.96 -1.25
C THR A 313 10.30 7.78 -1.04
N LYS A 314 10.37 8.99 -1.58
CA LYS A 314 11.50 9.89 -1.38
C LYS A 314 11.69 10.26 0.08
N LEU A 315 10.62 10.71 0.76
CA LEU A 315 10.67 11.07 2.17
C LEU A 315 11.04 9.88 3.06
N GLY A 316 10.52 8.69 2.75
CA GLY A 316 10.88 7.44 3.41
C GLY A 316 12.34 7.08 3.22
N ASN A 317 12.87 7.14 1.99
CA ASN A 317 14.28 6.86 1.71
C ASN A 317 15.23 7.88 2.39
N ASP A 318 14.82 9.14 2.51
CA ASP A 318 15.61 10.20 3.16
C ASP A 318 15.59 10.09 4.69
N LYS A 319 14.53 9.54 5.29
CA LYS A 319 14.32 9.49 6.75
C LYS A 319 14.55 8.13 7.38
N VAL A 320 14.37 7.04 6.65
CA VAL A 320 14.50 5.67 7.15
C VAL A 320 15.93 5.19 6.90
N THR A 321 16.73 5.24 7.96
CA THR A 321 18.14 4.83 7.92
C THR A 321 18.30 3.32 7.82
N ASN A 322 17.34 2.55 8.36
CA ASN A 322 17.38 1.10 8.33
C ASN A 322 16.95 0.55 6.96
N THR A 323 17.90 -0.08 6.25
CA THR A 323 17.70 -0.73 4.95
C THR A 323 16.50 -1.67 4.90
N ARG A 324 16.30 -2.43 5.98
CA ARG A 324 15.21 -3.38 6.15
C ARG A 324 13.84 -2.67 6.14
N ASN A 325 13.69 -1.58 6.86
CA ASN A 325 12.44 -0.81 6.92
C ASN A 325 12.16 -0.04 5.61
N ARG A 326 13.22 0.32 4.86
CA ARG A 326 13.06 0.88 3.50
C ARG A 326 12.42 -0.13 2.55
N ALA A 327 12.75 -1.42 2.64
CA ALA A 327 12.17 -2.46 1.80
C ALA A 327 10.65 -2.55 2.01
N LEU A 328 10.19 -2.64 3.27
CA LEU A 328 8.76 -2.66 3.60
C LEU A 328 8.01 -1.44 3.06
N MET A 329 8.57 -0.23 3.24
CA MET A 329 7.93 0.99 2.73
C MET A 329 7.85 1.03 1.21
N ASN A 330 8.95 0.67 0.54
CA ASN A 330 8.96 0.61 -0.92
C ASN A 330 7.96 -0.43 -1.42
N PHE A 331 7.84 -1.56 -0.72
CA PHE A 331 6.85 -2.59 -1.04
C PHE A 331 5.43 -2.06 -0.91
N CYS A 332 5.06 -1.47 0.23
CA CYS A 332 3.74 -0.87 0.43
C CYS A 332 3.43 0.17 -0.65
N SER A 333 4.40 1.04 -0.99
CA SER A 333 4.23 2.05 -2.03
C SER A 333 4.01 1.43 -3.42
N ASN A 334 4.79 0.40 -3.76
CA ASN A 334 4.72 -0.28 -5.05
C ASN A 334 3.48 -1.17 -5.18
N LEU A 335 3.04 -1.80 -4.10
CA LEU A 335 1.86 -2.67 -4.06
C LEU A 335 0.61 -1.91 -4.50
N PHE A 336 0.51 -0.63 -4.16
CA PHE A 336 -0.60 0.23 -4.58
C PHE A 336 -0.41 0.92 -5.93
N ASP A 337 0.70 0.68 -6.62
CA ASP A 337 0.88 1.12 -8.00
C ASP A 337 0.19 0.16 -8.98
N LYS A 338 -0.88 0.65 -9.62
CA LYS A 338 -1.66 -0.12 -10.61
C LYS A 338 -0.87 -0.53 -11.86
N SER A 339 0.27 0.12 -12.13
CA SER A 339 1.13 -0.24 -13.27
C SER A 339 2.09 -1.39 -12.97
N LEU A 340 2.20 -1.79 -11.70
CA LEU A 340 3.06 -2.88 -11.25
C LEU A 340 2.23 -4.13 -10.93
N SER A 341 2.77 -5.28 -11.30
CA SER A 341 2.38 -6.61 -10.82
C SER A 341 2.81 -6.79 -9.34
N PHE A 342 2.33 -7.84 -8.68
CA PHE A 342 2.74 -8.18 -7.31
C PHE A 342 4.25 -8.45 -7.24
N GLU A 343 4.75 -9.32 -8.11
CA GLU A 343 6.17 -9.68 -8.19
C GLU A 343 7.05 -8.45 -8.47
N GLN A 344 6.60 -7.55 -9.36
CA GLN A 344 7.31 -6.30 -9.64
C GLN A 344 7.36 -5.38 -8.42
N ALA A 345 6.29 -5.35 -7.61
CA ALA A 345 6.26 -4.55 -6.41
C ALA A 345 7.25 -5.05 -5.35
N ALA A 346 7.30 -6.38 -5.13
CA ALA A 346 8.22 -7.06 -4.25
C ALA A 346 9.68 -6.86 -4.67
N TYR A 347 9.99 -7.15 -5.94
CA TYR A 347 11.34 -7.01 -6.47
C TYR A 347 11.84 -5.56 -6.42
N ARG A 348 11.05 -4.57 -6.88
CA ARG A 348 11.46 -3.16 -6.85
C ARG A 348 11.73 -2.68 -5.43
N ALA A 349 10.97 -3.18 -4.47
CA ALA A 349 11.18 -2.89 -3.06
C ALA A 349 12.50 -3.49 -2.56
N GLY A 350 12.77 -4.74 -2.92
CA GLY A 350 14.05 -5.41 -2.66
C GLY A 350 15.23 -4.67 -3.29
N LYS A 351 15.19 -4.39 -4.60
CA LYS A 351 16.24 -3.67 -5.34
C LYS A 351 16.56 -2.31 -4.75
N ASN A 352 15.53 -1.51 -4.43
CA ASN A 352 15.73 -0.17 -3.86
C ASN A 352 16.34 -0.21 -2.45
N ALA A 353 16.10 -1.28 -1.70
CA ALA A 353 16.63 -1.43 -0.36
C ALA A 353 18.03 -2.07 -0.36
N PHE A 354 18.18 -3.22 -1.02
CA PHE A 354 19.32 -4.13 -0.90
C PHE A 354 20.23 -4.14 -2.14
N GLY A 355 19.88 -3.42 -3.21
CA GLY A 355 20.59 -3.45 -4.47
C GLY A 355 20.12 -4.57 -5.41
N THR A 356 20.73 -4.63 -6.59
CA THR A 356 20.38 -5.60 -7.63
C THR A 356 20.86 -7.00 -7.26
N PRO A 357 20.05 -8.07 -7.49
CA PRO A 357 20.50 -9.47 -7.38
C PRO A 357 21.77 -9.74 -8.17
N GLU A 358 22.62 -10.60 -7.61
CA GLU A 358 23.85 -11.07 -8.26
C GLU A 358 23.56 -12.18 -9.30
N ASN A 359 22.40 -12.82 -9.24
CA ASN A 359 21.98 -13.84 -10.21
C ASN A 359 21.53 -13.19 -11.53
N ASP A 360 22.28 -13.42 -12.61
CA ASP A 360 22.02 -12.88 -13.93
C ASP A 360 20.68 -13.37 -14.53
N GLU A 361 20.20 -14.57 -14.21
CA GLU A 361 18.91 -15.09 -14.72
C GLU A 361 17.72 -14.36 -14.10
N GLU A 362 17.74 -14.17 -12.77
CA GLU A 362 16.71 -13.43 -12.03
C GLU A 362 16.74 -11.93 -12.40
N LYS A 363 17.94 -11.37 -12.52
CA LYS A 363 18.15 -10.01 -13.02
C LYS A 363 17.56 -9.84 -14.42
N LEU A 364 17.85 -10.76 -15.35
CA LEU A 364 17.37 -10.68 -16.73
C LEU A 364 15.83 -10.78 -16.83
N LEU A 365 15.22 -11.72 -16.10
CA LEU A 365 13.75 -11.86 -16.06
C LEU A 365 13.09 -10.57 -15.59
N PHE A 366 13.65 -9.95 -14.55
CA PHE A 366 13.13 -8.69 -14.02
C PHE A 366 13.29 -7.53 -14.99
N LEU A 367 14.47 -7.36 -15.60
CA LEU A 367 14.70 -6.25 -16.53
C LEU A 367 13.72 -6.34 -17.71
N LYS A 368 13.42 -7.54 -18.22
CA LYS A 368 12.40 -7.78 -19.25
C LYS A 368 10.99 -7.36 -18.81
N MET A 369 10.63 -7.66 -17.57
CA MET A 369 9.37 -7.23 -16.97
C MET A 369 9.31 -5.71 -16.79
N GLU A 370 10.38 -5.10 -16.31
CA GLU A 370 10.53 -3.65 -16.17
C GLU A 370 10.44 -2.95 -17.53
N ALA A 371 11.05 -3.53 -18.56
CA ALA A 371 10.97 -3.04 -19.93
C ALA A 371 9.54 -3.07 -20.45
N THR A 372 8.76 -4.10 -20.12
CA THR A 372 7.34 -4.19 -20.49
C THR A 372 6.49 -3.09 -19.82
N ILE A 373 6.73 -2.80 -18.54
CA ILE A 373 6.06 -1.69 -17.84
C ILE A 373 6.48 -0.35 -18.43
N LEU A 374 7.78 -0.16 -18.60
CA LEU A 374 8.35 1.09 -19.06
C LEU A 374 7.92 1.38 -20.49
N LYS A 375 7.82 0.34 -21.34
CA LYS A 375 7.23 0.45 -22.68
C LYS A 375 5.79 0.94 -22.64
N ARG A 376 4.94 0.40 -21.76
CA ARG A 376 3.56 0.91 -21.57
C ARG A 376 3.57 2.38 -21.16
N LYS A 377 4.48 2.78 -20.25
CA LYS A 377 4.62 4.18 -19.82
C LYS A 377 5.09 5.10 -20.97
N VAL A 378 6.02 4.63 -21.80
CA VAL A 378 6.48 5.32 -23.00
C VAL A 378 5.33 5.50 -23.98
N ASP A 379 4.54 4.45 -24.23
CA ASP A 379 3.40 4.50 -25.15
C ASP A 379 2.29 5.43 -24.67
N ASP A 380 1.97 5.40 -23.37
CA ASP A 380 1.02 6.33 -22.76
C ASP A 380 1.53 7.78 -22.82
N ALA A 381 2.80 8.03 -22.52
CA ALA A 381 3.40 9.36 -22.58
C ALA A 381 3.45 9.90 -24.02
N LYS A 382 3.77 9.02 -24.99
CA LYS A 382 3.74 9.32 -26.42
C LYS A 382 2.31 9.69 -26.84
N SER A 383 1.33 8.87 -26.49
CA SER A 383 -0.09 9.13 -26.77
C SER A 383 -0.57 10.45 -26.18
N GLN A 384 -0.19 10.78 -24.94
CA GLN A 384 -0.53 12.06 -24.30
C GLN A 384 0.11 13.28 -24.99
N PHE A 385 1.33 13.14 -25.47
CA PHE A 385 2.05 14.17 -26.22
C PHE A 385 1.48 14.36 -27.64
N GLU A 386 1.18 13.28 -28.35
CA GLU A 386 0.66 13.29 -29.72
C GLU A 386 -0.80 13.73 -29.79
N LYS A 387 -1.64 13.24 -28.86
CA LYS A 387 -3.09 13.51 -28.82
C LYS A 387 -3.43 14.66 -27.87
N ARG A 388 -2.49 15.59 -27.64
CA ARG A 388 -2.66 16.64 -26.65
C ARG A 388 -3.85 17.55 -27.03
N PRO A 389 -4.79 17.83 -26.12
CA PRO A 389 -5.86 18.77 -26.39
C PRO A 389 -5.33 20.20 -26.55
N TRP A 390 -5.88 20.96 -27.50
CA TRP A 390 -5.43 22.33 -27.82
C TRP A 390 -5.48 23.29 -26.62
N TRP A 391 -6.40 23.08 -25.69
CA TRP A 391 -6.54 23.91 -24.48
C TRP A 391 -5.43 23.68 -23.43
N LYS A 392 -4.54 22.69 -23.61
CA LYS A 392 -3.33 22.50 -22.79
C LYS A 392 -2.09 23.19 -23.39
N PHE A 393 -2.25 24.39 -23.92
CA PHE A 393 -1.18 25.09 -24.65
C PHE A 393 0.09 25.34 -23.81
N TRP A 394 0.00 25.44 -22.49
CA TRP A 394 1.14 25.48 -21.57
C TRP A 394 2.08 24.27 -21.73
N LEU A 395 1.56 23.09 -22.05
CA LEU A 395 2.39 21.90 -22.34
C LEU A 395 3.14 22.06 -23.67
N ALA A 396 2.53 22.71 -24.66
CA ALA A 396 3.17 23.01 -25.94
C ALA A 396 4.27 24.08 -25.79
N ILE A 397 4.07 25.07 -24.91
CA ILE A 397 5.06 26.11 -24.60
C ILE A 397 6.25 25.52 -23.84
N THR A 398 5.99 24.70 -22.82
CA THR A 398 7.03 24.15 -21.94
C THR A 398 7.69 22.87 -22.48
N ASN A 399 7.05 22.20 -23.44
CA ASN A 399 7.38 20.84 -23.90
C ASN A 399 7.51 19.83 -22.75
N SER A 400 6.85 20.05 -21.60
CA SER A 400 7.02 19.19 -20.43
C SER A 400 6.54 17.76 -20.67
N ASP A 401 5.49 17.59 -21.48
CA ASP A 401 4.96 16.30 -21.92
C ASP A 401 5.94 15.56 -22.85
N LYS A 402 6.54 16.29 -23.81
CA LYS A 402 7.58 15.77 -24.69
C LYS A 402 8.81 15.34 -23.91
N LYS A 403 9.29 16.19 -23.00
CA LYS A 403 10.44 15.90 -22.14
C LYS A 403 10.20 14.67 -21.27
N LYS A 404 8.98 14.53 -20.73
CA LYS A 404 8.58 13.34 -19.98
C LYS A 404 8.57 12.08 -20.85
N TYR A 405 8.02 12.15 -22.06
CA TYR A 405 8.06 11.04 -23.02
C TYR A 405 9.51 10.65 -23.37
N GLN A 406 10.35 11.63 -23.70
CA GLN A 406 11.75 11.40 -24.06
C GLN A 406 12.55 10.80 -22.90
N ALA A 407 12.40 11.32 -21.69
CA ALA A 407 13.05 10.75 -20.51
C ALA A 407 12.65 9.28 -20.26
N LEU A 408 11.37 8.94 -20.42
CA LEU A 408 10.90 7.56 -20.30
C LEU A 408 11.41 6.67 -21.44
N LEU A 409 11.54 7.21 -22.66
CA LEU A 409 12.06 6.49 -23.80
C LEU A 409 13.56 6.22 -23.66
N ASP A 410 14.32 7.18 -23.15
CA ASP A 410 15.75 7.04 -22.87
C ASP A 410 15.95 5.97 -21.78
N GLU A 411 15.17 6.02 -20.69
CA GLU A 411 15.17 4.99 -19.64
C GLU A 411 14.84 3.60 -20.21
N TYR A 412 13.86 3.51 -21.14
CA TYR A 412 13.51 2.25 -21.80
C TYR A 412 14.65 1.72 -22.66
N ASN A 413 15.30 2.58 -23.44
CA ASN A 413 16.40 2.17 -24.30
C ASN A 413 17.63 1.73 -23.50
N THR A 414 17.96 2.45 -22.41
CA THR A 414 19.01 2.03 -21.47
C THR A 414 18.72 0.65 -20.88
N LEU A 415 17.48 0.42 -20.47
CA LEU A 415 17.05 -0.86 -19.91
C LEU A 415 17.12 -2.00 -20.94
N MET A 416 16.69 -1.75 -22.18
CA MET A 416 16.80 -2.72 -23.27
C MET A 416 18.25 -3.03 -23.64
N ALA A 417 19.16 -2.05 -23.52
CA ALA A 417 20.59 -2.27 -23.69
C ALA A 417 21.18 -3.14 -22.56
N GLU A 418 20.77 -2.93 -21.31
CA GLU A 418 21.17 -3.78 -20.18
C GLU A 418 20.68 -5.23 -20.35
N ILE A 419 19.41 -5.42 -20.76
CA ILE A 419 18.87 -6.75 -21.12
C ILE A 419 19.73 -7.41 -22.19
N GLY A 420 20.01 -6.69 -23.28
CA GLY A 420 20.81 -7.22 -24.39
C GLY A 420 22.24 -7.57 -24.00
N SER A 421 22.82 -6.89 -23.01
CA SER A 421 24.14 -7.18 -22.46
C SER A 421 24.14 -8.48 -21.65
N LEU A 422 23.15 -8.65 -20.78
CA LEU A 422 22.97 -9.85 -19.94
C LEU A 422 22.61 -11.09 -20.76
N GLU A 423 21.76 -10.96 -21.79
CA GLU A 423 21.44 -12.06 -22.71
C GLU A 423 22.66 -12.59 -23.47
N LYS A 424 23.69 -11.75 -23.64
CA LYS A 424 24.93 -12.09 -24.35
C LYS A 424 26.08 -12.49 -23.43
N GLY A 425 25.93 -12.36 -22.11
CA GLY A 425 27.03 -12.51 -21.15
C GLY A 425 28.15 -11.47 -21.33
N GLU A 426 27.85 -10.33 -21.95
CA GLU A 426 28.82 -9.26 -22.23
C GLU A 426 28.69 -8.15 -21.19
N THR A 427 29.80 -7.55 -20.76
CA THR A 427 29.80 -6.28 -20.01
C THR A 427 29.62 -5.13 -21.01
N PRO A 428 28.68 -4.18 -20.80
CA PRO A 428 28.40 -3.18 -21.81
C PRO A 428 29.58 -2.21 -21.98
N THR A 429 30.01 -1.96 -23.22
CA THR A 429 31.03 -0.95 -23.55
C THR A 429 30.50 0.13 -24.50
N ASP A 430 30.86 1.38 -24.20
CA ASP A 430 30.40 2.66 -24.76
C ASP A 430 30.59 2.90 -26.27
N LYS A 431 31.06 1.93 -27.06
CA LYS A 431 31.56 2.21 -28.42
C LYS A 431 30.53 2.18 -29.55
N SER A 432 29.27 1.86 -29.29
CA SER A 432 28.21 1.81 -30.31
C SER A 432 27.48 3.16 -30.53
N LEU A 433 27.53 4.09 -29.56
CA LEU A 433 26.74 5.33 -29.61
C LEU A 433 27.29 6.42 -30.55
N ASN A 434 28.58 6.43 -30.88
CA ASN A 434 29.22 7.61 -31.46
C ASN A 434 29.08 7.77 -32.99
N ASN A 435 28.86 6.68 -33.75
CA ASN A 435 28.81 6.78 -35.22
C ASN A 435 27.41 7.16 -35.76
N SER A 436 26.33 6.96 -35.00
CA SER A 436 24.97 7.36 -35.39
C SER A 436 24.66 8.84 -35.09
N LEU A 437 25.44 9.50 -34.22
CA LEU A 437 25.23 10.89 -33.80
C LEU A 437 25.68 11.92 -34.86
N VAL A 438 26.69 11.59 -35.68
CA VAL A 438 27.29 12.57 -36.62
C VAL A 438 26.45 12.77 -37.89
N GLN A 439 25.72 11.75 -38.37
CA GLN A 439 24.78 11.90 -39.50
C GLN A 439 23.43 12.52 -39.09
N ALA A 440 23.01 12.35 -37.84
CA ALA A 440 21.80 12.99 -37.31
C ALA A 440 21.97 14.52 -37.15
N ASP A 441 23.17 14.99 -36.80
CA ASP A 441 23.44 16.40 -36.52
C ASP A 441 23.40 17.31 -37.78
N ALA A 442 23.70 16.77 -38.97
CA ALA A 442 23.62 17.49 -40.23
C ALA A 442 22.16 17.66 -40.74
N SER A 443 21.33 16.62 -40.58
CA SER A 443 19.90 16.63 -40.95
C SER A 443 19.03 17.48 -39.99
N LEU A 444 19.44 17.56 -38.72
CA LEU A 444 18.80 18.41 -37.70
C LEU A 444 18.97 19.92 -37.98
N LYS A 445 20.09 20.33 -38.57
CA LYS A 445 20.39 21.76 -38.83
C LYS A 445 19.52 22.35 -39.95
N ASP A 446 19.28 21.61 -41.04
CA ASP A 446 18.39 22.06 -42.13
C ASP A 446 16.91 22.06 -41.74
N SER A 447 16.49 21.09 -40.91
CA SER A 447 15.12 21.02 -40.38
C SER A 447 14.83 22.13 -39.35
N ALA A 448 15.84 22.54 -38.57
CA ALA A 448 15.71 23.61 -37.58
C ALA A 448 15.54 25.00 -38.21
N ALA A 449 16.20 25.27 -39.35
CA ALA A 449 16.09 26.55 -40.07
C ALA A 449 14.67 26.76 -40.66
N SER A 450 14.09 25.70 -41.23
CA SER A 450 12.70 25.66 -41.71
C SER A 450 11.68 25.88 -40.58
N LEU A 451 11.90 25.26 -39.42
CA LEU A 451 11.01 25.37 -38.27
C LEU A 451 11.03 26.77 -37.62
N ALA A 452 12.20 27.41 -37.58
CA ALA A 452 12.36 28.75 -37.04
C ALA A 452 11.58 29.79 -37.86
N SER A 453 11.54 29.63 -39.19
CA SER A 453 10.75 30.49 -40.09
C SER A 453 9.24 30.33 -39.86
N LEU A 454 8.75 29.08 -39.76
CA LEU A 454 7.33 28.80 -39.48
C LEU A 454 6.90 29.27 -38.08
N LYS A 455 7.81 29.22 -37.09
CA LYS A 455 7.55 29.79 -35.76
C LYS A 455 7.42 31.31 -35.80
N SER A 456 8.28 31.98 -36.56
CA SER A 456 8.21 33.43 -36.76
C SER A 456 6.89 33.86 -37.43
N GLU A 457 6.41 33.09 -38.42
CA GLU A 457 5.10 33.30 -39.06
C GLU A 457 3.95 33.16 -38.04
N MET A 458 4.00 32.15 -37.17
CA MET A 458 3.02 31.94 -36.10
C MET A 458 3.03 33.09 -35.06
N ASP A 459 4.21 33.49 -34.59
CA ASP A 459 4.36 34.57 -33.60
C ASP A 459 3.94 35.93 -34.18
N SER A 460 4.11 36.14 -35.48
CA SER A 460 3.62 37.32 -36.20
C SER A 460 2.09 37.31 -36.33
N ALA A 461 1.50 36.17 -36.69
CA ALA A 461 0.05 36.02 -36.79
C ALA A 461 -0.65 36.18 -35.42
N TYR A 462 -0.03 35.69 -34.35
CA TYR A 462 -0.54 35.87 -32.99
C TYR A 462 -0.55 37.34 -32.55
N ARG A 463 0.52 38.09 -32.85
CA ARG A 463 0.60 39.53 -32.55
C ARG A 463 -0.50 40.31 -33.27
N LYS A 464 -0.73 40.04 -34.55
CA LYS A 464 -1.83 40.65 -35.32
C LYS A 464 -3.21 40.31 -34.76
N TYR A 465 -3.39 39.09 -34.23
CA TYR A 465 -4.61 38.72 -33.53
C TYR A 465 -4.81 39.54 -32.25
N LEU A 466 -3.77 39.68 -31.42
CA LEU A 466 -3.84 40.50 -30.21
C LEU A 466 -4.13 41.97 -30.51
N GLU A 467 -3.46 42.54 -31.51
CA GLU A 467 -3.71 43.91 -31.97
C GLU A 467 -5.15 44.10 -32.46
N ALA A 468 -5.72 43.14 -33.19
CA ALA A 468 -7.10 43.18 -33.64
C ALA A 468 -8.12 43.03 -32.51
N VAL A 469 -7.79 42.24 -31.47
CA VAL A 469 -8.60 42.12 -30.24
C VAL A 469 -8.58 43.42 -29.44
N GLU A 470 -7.41 44.04 -29.30
CA GLU A 470 -7.24 45.31 -28.59
C GLU A 470 -7.94 46.46 -29.31
N ALA A 471 -7.93 46.48 -30.64
CA ALA A 471 -8.64 47.45 -31.47
C ALA A 471 -10.18 47.26 -31.48
N ARG A 472 -10.70 46.15 -30.94
CA ARG A 472 -12.14 45.81 -30.86
C ARG A 472 -12.89 45.85 -32.19
N ILE A 473 -12.25 45.46 -33.29
CA ILE A 473 -12.88 45.37 -34.62
C ILE A 473 -13.24 43.90 -34.89
N PRO A 474 -14.52 43.49 -34.76
CA PRO A 474 -14.90 42.06 -34.75
C PRO A 474 -14.51 41.29 -36.01
N GLU A 475 -14.66 41.90 -37.19
CA GLU A 475 -14.29 41.28 -38.46
C GLU A 475 -12.78 41.10 -38.61
N ALA A 476 -11.98 42.08 -38.15
CA ALA A 476 -10.54 41.98 -38.13
C ALA A 476 -10.05 40.92 -37.13
N THR A 477 -10.72 40.81 -35.96
CA THR A 477 -10.43 39.76 -34.97
C THR A 477 -10.68 38.37 -35.54
N ALA A 478 -11.82 38.15 -36.21
CA ALA A 478 -12.17 36.85 -36.80
C ALA A 478 -11.18 36.45 -37.92
N SER A 479 -10.83 37.40 -38.79
CA SER A 479 -9.84 37.16 -39.85
C SER A 479 -8.43 36.88 -39.30
N ALA A 480 -7.99 37.64 -38.29
CA ALA A 480 -6.69 37.45 -37.66
C ALA A 480 -6.62 36.12 -36.88
N LEU A 481 -7.71 35.71 -36.23
CA LEU A 481 -7.81 34.41 -35.56
C LEU A 481 -7.72 33.25 -36.56
N ALA A 482 -8.40 33.34 -37.70
CA ALA A 482 -8.31 32.32 -38.76
C ALA A 482 -6.89 32.23 -39.34
N ALA A 483 -6.22 33.37 -39.54
CA ALA A 483 -4.83 33.42 -39.99
C ALA A 483 -3.86 32.80 -38.96
N TYR A 484 -4.06 33.09 -37.67
CA TYR A 484 -3.28 32.50 -36.58
C TYR A 484 -3.50 30.97 -36.50
N GLN A 485 -4.76 30.51 -36.59
CA GLN A 485 -5.08 29.09 -36.62
C GLN A 485 -4.43 28.37 -37.81
N ASN A 486 -4.42 29.00 -39.00
CA ASN A 486 -3.77 28.45 -40.18
C ASN A 486 -2.23 28.40 -40.03
N ALA A 487 -1.61 29.44 -39.45
CA ALA A 487 -0.19 29.45 -39.14
C ALA A 487 0.19 28.36 -38.13
N CYS A 488 -0.63 28.13 -37.09
CA CYS A 488 -0.45 27.02 -36.15
C CYS A 488 -0.53 25.66 -36.86
N LYS A 489 -1.47 25.49 -37.80
CA LYS A 489 -1.63 24.24 -38.57
C LYS A 489 -0.45 24.00 -39.52
N LYS A 490 0.06 25.04 -40.19
CA LYS A 490 1.29 24.96 -41.00
C LYS A 490 2.50 24.59 -40.17
N PHE A 491 2.68 25.22 -39.00
CA PHE A 491 3.76 24.90 -38.07
C PHE A 491 3.67 23.45 -37.56
N GLN A 492 2.46 22.97 -37.26
CA GLN A 492 2.20 21.59 -36.87
C GLN A 492 2.54 20.58 -37.99
N ASN A 493 2.12 20.85 -39.23
CA ASN A 493 2.42 20.00 -40.38
C ASN A 493 3.91 19.99 -40.74
N GLY A 494 4.59 21.15 -40.65
CA GLY A 494 6.04 21.24 -40.84
C GLY A 494 6.82 20.43 -39.80
N ARG A 495 6.34 20.37 -38.55
CA ARG A 495 6.94 19.50 -37.51
C ARG A 495 6.77 18.01 -37.81
N ILE A 496 5.61 17.59 -38.30
CA ILE A 496 5.34 16.18 -38.65
C ILE A 496 6.26 15.72 -39.79
N LEU A 497 6.42 16.54 -40.84
CA LEU A 497 7.32 16.22 -41.96
C LEU A 497 8.79 16.15 -41.52
N SER A 498 9.24 17.05 -40.63
CA SER A 498 10.60 16.99 -40.07
C SER A 498 10.86 15.77 -39.19
N SER A 499 9.80 15.10 -38.69
CA SER A 499 9.93 13.88 -37.87
C SER A 499 9.86 12.60 -38.70
N SER A 500 9.13 12.58 -39.82
CA SER A 500 9.13 11.44 -40.75
C SER A 500 10.45 11.28 -41.53
N THR A 501 11.15 12.36 -41.83
CA THR A 501 12.48 12.30 -42.49
C THR A 501 13.57 11.74 -41.58
N ILE A 502 13.38 11.79 -40.26
CA ILE A 502 14.30 11.21 -39.27
C ILE A 502 14.10 9.69 -39.19
N GLU A 503 12.85 9.18 -39.28
CA GLU A 503 12.55 7.74 -39.25
C GLU A 503 12.94 7.00 -40.55
N SER A 504 12.99 7.67 -41.69
CA SER A 504 13.42 7.05 -42.96
C SER A 504 14.94 6.88 -43.10
N ASN A 505 15.73 7.64 -42.33
CA ASN A 505 17.20 7.60 -42.35
C ASN A 505 17.80 6.74 -41.21
N SER A 506 16.95 6.13 -40.37
CA SER A 506 17.34 5.27 -39.24
C SER A 506 16.97 3.80 -39.42
N LYS A 507 16.61 3.38 -40.64
CA LYS A 507 16.60 1.98 -41.08
C LYS A 507 17.78 1.76 -42.01
#